data_AF-A0A381VBP0-F1
#
_entry.id   AF-A0A381VBP0-F1
#
_cell.length_a   1.000
_cell.length_b   1.000
_cell.length_c   1.000
_cell.angle_alpha   90.00
_cell.angle_beta   90.00
_cell.angle_gamma   90.00
#
_symmetry.space_group_name_H-M   'P 1'
#
loop_
_entity.id
_entity.type
_entity.pdbx_description
1 polymer ?
#
loop_
_entity_poly.entity_id
_entity_poly.type
_entity_poly.pdbx_seq_one_letter_code
_entity_poly.pdbx_strand_id
1 'polypeptide(L)'
;MLRLGLLLCLPLLLGAKTHCSLVPPKRDSSIKSIGEFIEGKLSEKGLKQSGEAARRILIRRLYLVMHGLPPTPEQVEAFSRDKRENAWELLVDQVLKSPRYGERWASHWLDLARFGETHGYEMNRERPNAWLYRDWVIDSLNADKPYDRFVREQIAGDALGEPIGTGFLVAGPVDQVKGNPDLRAMQRMNELDDMINTMGTAFLGLTTGCARCHDHKFDPITQTDYYAMQAIFAGVKHSDSTLPLTPTTKKKIDKLEKEVSTLSKKLEKFIPNEANSSRTAKRPAVSAKFNVETFKPRRAKFVRFTILKTNGGQPCIDELEIFSQGKNLALAANGAKATSNGDFKHPLHKLEYVNDGKYGNPRSWISVHHSKGWVQIELPEEASIDRIEWARDREGKYNDRLAV
;
A
#
# COMPACT_ATOMS: atom_id res chain seq x y z
N MET A 1 27.53 0.67 -1.79
CA MET A 1 27.53 -0.05 -3.07
C MET A 1 28.11 -1.44 -2.88
N LEU A 2 27.31 -2.41 -2.43
CA LEU A 2 27.66 -3.83 -2.59
C LEU A 2 27.19 -4.25 -3.98
N ARG A 3 28.10 -4.76 -4.80
CA ARG A 3 27.75 -5.39 -6.09
C ARG A 3 26.90 -6.63 -5.81
N LEU A 4 25.58 -6.48 -5.96
CA LEU A 4 24.58 -7.54 -5.77
C LEU A 4 24.82 -8.78 -6.67
N GLY A 5 25.61 -8.63 -7.74
CA GLY A 5 25.97 -9.71 -8.66
C GLY A 5 26.89 -10.79 -8.09
N LEU A 6 27.47 -10.62 -6.89
CA LEU A 6 28.37 -11.62 -6.29
C LEU A 6 27.73 -12.46 -5.17
N LEU A 7 26.60 -12.03 -4.59
CA LEU A 7 25.98 -12.73 -3.45
C LEU A 7 25.04 -13.88 -3.85
N LEU A 8 24.58 -13.91 -5.11
CA LEU A 8 23.87 -15.06 -5.69
C LEU A 8 24.82 -16.10 -6.31
N CYS A 9 26.14 -15.88 -6.23
CA CYS A 9 27.16 -16.79 -6.76
C CYS A 9 28.24 -17.15 -5.71
N LEU A 10 27.89 -17.25 -4.43
CA LEU A 10 28.76 -18.03 -3.55
C LEU A 10 28.71 -19.49 -4.01
N PRO A 11 29.85 -20.16 -4.22
CA PRO A 11 29.91 -21.56 -4.62
C PRO A 11 29.61 -22.44 -3.40
N LEU A 12 28.40 -22.33 -2.86
CA LEU A 12 27.86 -23.38 -2.01
C LEU A 12 27.54 -24.55 -2.94
N LEU A 13 27.96 -25.74 -2.53
CA LEU A 13 27.59 -27.03 -3.09
C LEU A 13 28.44 -27.53 -4.28
N LEU A 14 29.59 -28.12 -3.95
CA LEU A 14 30.25 -29.11 -4.82
C LEU A 14 29.31 -30.30 -5.17
N GLY A 15 28.27 -30.57 -4.37
CA GLY A 15 27.23 -31.58 -4.64
C GLY A 15 25.97 -31.10 -5.37
N ALA A 16 25.70 -29.79 -5.45
CA ALA A 16 24.49 -29.27 -6.10
C ALA A 16 24.59 -29.20 -7.62
N LYS A 17 25.82 -29.13 -8.14
CA LYS A 17 26.07 -29.04 -9.59
C LYS A 17 25.56 -30.26 -10.37
N THR A 18 25.12 -31.32 -9.68
CA THR A 18 24.58 -32.55 -10.27
C THR A 18 23.13 -32.84 -9.88
N HIS A 19 22.53 -32.10 -8.93
CA HIS A 19 21.17 -32.36 -8.50
C HIS A 19 20.16 -31.75 -9.47
N CYS A 20 19.16 -32.52 -9.90
CA CYS A 20 18.26 -32.11 -10.99
C CYS A 20 17.53 -30.79 -10.73
N SER A 21 17.25 -30.44 -9.47
CA SER A 21 16.59 -29.18 -9.10
C SER A 21 17.47 -27.93 -9.23
N LEU A 22 18.80 -28.08 -9.32
CA LEU A 22 19.76 -26.97 -9.41
C LEU A 22 20.58 -26.98 -10.71
N VAL A 23 20.34 -27.95 -11.58
CA VAL A 23 20.96 -28.03 -12.90
C VAL A 23 20.01 -27.44 -13.94
N PRO A 24 20.40 -26.36 -14.66
CA PRO A 24 19.57 -25.81 -15.72
C PRO A 24 19.27 -26.88 -16.77
N PRO A 25 18.00 -27.02 -17.21
CA PRO A 25 17.67 -27.98 -18.25
C PRO A 25 18.43 -27.63 -19.53
N LYS A 26 19.08 -28.64 -20.13
CA LYS A 26 19.73 -28.47 -21.43
C LYS A 26 18.66 -28.46 -22.52
N ARG A 27 18.56 -27.34 -23.23
CA ARG A 27 17.72 -27.26 -24.43
C ARG A 27 18.36 -28.08 -25.54
N ASP A 28 17.58 -28.99 -26.12
CA ASP A 28 17.95 -29.63 -27.37
C ASP A 28 17.86 -28.60 -28.51
N SER A 29 19.00 -28.28 -29.11
CA SER A 29 19.09 -27.28 -30.19
C SER A 29 18.40 -27.72 -31.48
N SER A 30 18.09 -29.01 -31.63
CA SER A 30 17.32 -29.52 -32.78
C SER A 30 15.85 -29.11 -32.74
N ILE A 31 15.34 -28.75 -31.56
CA ILE A 31 13.93 -28.42 -31.32
C ILE A 31 13.74 -26.90 -31.39
N LYS A 32 13.01 -26.44 -32.40
CA LYS A 32 12.86 -25.02 -32.72
C LYS A 32 11.69 -24.39 -31.96
N SER A 33 10.64 -25.17 -31.65
CA SER A 33 9.47 -24.67 -30.92
C SER A 33 8.94 -25.66 -29.87
N ILE A 34 8.13 -25.15 -28.93
CA ILE A 34 7.39 -25.97 -27.97
C ILE A 34 6.41 -26.91 -28.70
N GLY A 35 5.83 -26.46 -29.83
CA GLY A 35 4.94 -27.28 -30.65
C GLY A 35 5.63 -28.52 -31.19
N GLU A 36 6.81 -28.35 -31.78
CA GLU A 36 7.64 -29.48 -32.29
C GLU A 36 8.01 -30.46 -31.17
N PHE A 37 8.36 -29.95 -29.97
CA PHE A 37 8.64 -30.80 -28.81
C PHE A 37 7.45 -31.68 -28.45
N ILE A 38 6.26 -31.07 -28.34
CA ILE A 38 5.03 -31.77 -27.96
C ILE A 38 4.65 -32.79 -29.04
N GLU A 39 4.70 -32.41 -30.31
CA GLU A 39 4.36 -33.29 -31.43
C GLU A 39 5.29 -34.51 -31.52
N GLY A 40 6.60 -34.31 -31.32
CA GLY A 40 7.56 -35.41 -31.24
C GLY A 40 7.21 -36.39 -30.12
N LYS A 41 6.91 -35.87 -28.91
CA LYS A 41 6.54 -36.70 -27.76
C LYS A 41 5.20 -37.41 -27.91
N LEU A 42 4.23 -36.81 -28.60
CA LEU A 42 2.97 -37.47 -28.94
C LEU A 42 3.19 -38.59 -29.95
N SER A 43 3.99 -38.33 -30.99
CA SER A 43 4.30 -39.31 -32.04
C SER A 43 5.05 -40.53 -31.50
N GLU A 44 6.03 -40.33 -30.60
CA GLU A 44 6.72 -41.41 -29.88
C GLU A 44 5.75 -42.33 -29.11
N LYS A 45 4.63 -41.77 -28.64
CA LYS A 45 3.61 -42.50 -27.89
C LYS A 45 2.43 -42.98 -28.75
N GLY A 46 2.48 -42.80 -30.08
CA GLY A 46 1.38 -43.12 -30.98
C GLY A 46 0.13 -42.27 -30.77
N LEU A 47 0.26 -41.10 -30.15
CA LEU A 47 -0.83 -40.17 -29.87
C LEU A 47 -0.89 -39.07 -30.94
N LYS A 48 -2.07 -38.48 -31.11
CA LYS A 48 -2.31 -37.32 -31.99
C LYS A 48 -2.84 -36.15 -31.19
N GLN A 49 -2.62 -34.94 -31.68
CA GLN A 49 -3.25 -33.76 -31.12
C GLN A 49 -4.78 -33.85 -31.24
N SER A 50 -5.48 -33.24 -30.29
CA SER A 50 -6.93 -33.10 -30.39
C SER A 50 -7.28 -32.17 -31.55
N GLY A 51 -8.40 -32.44 -32.23
CA GLY A 51 -8.92 -31.56 -33.26
C GLY A 51 -9.23 -30.17 -32.71
N GLU A 52 -9.12 -29.16 -33.57
CA GLU A 52 -9.43 -27.78 -33.20
C GLU A 52 -10.89 -27.63 -32.77
N ALA A 53 -11.12 -26.86 -31.71
CA ALA A 53 -12.48 -26.64 -31.21
C ALA A 53 -13.26 -25.70 -32.13
N ALA A 54 -14.60 -25.77 -32.09
CA ALA A 54 -15.44 -24.84 -32.82
C ALA A 54 -15.14 -23.38 -32.43
N ARG A 55 -15.23 -22.44 -33.37
CA ARG A 55 -14.87 -21.01 -33.18
C ARG A 55 -15.49 -20.38 -31.92
N ARG A 56 -16.77 -20.66 -31.66
CA ARG A 56 -17.49 -20.19 -30.45
C ARG A 56 -16.86 -20.71 -29.15
N ILE A 57 -16.33 -21.93 -29.15
CA ILE A 57 -15.65 -22.53 -28.00
C ILE A 57 -14.27 -21.89 -27.83
N LEU A 58 -13.53 -21.67 -28.93
CA LEU A 58 -12.20 -21.07 -28.90
C LEU A 58 -12.21 -19.66 -28.28
N ILE A 59 -13.07 -18.76 -28.78
CA ILE A 59 -13.17 -17.41 -28.21
C ILE A 59 -13.61 -17.43 -26.75
N ARG A 60 -14.55 -18.31 -26.37
CA ARG A 60 -14.99 -18.43 -24.98
C ARG A 60 -13.84 -18.85 -24.06
N ARG A 61 -13.06 -19.86 -24.47
CA ARG A 61 -11.90 -20.33 -23.69
C ARG A 61 -10.85 -19.24 -23.56
N LEU A 62 -10.52 -18.57 -24.67
CA LEU A 62 -9.52 -17.51 -24.69
C LEU A 62 -9.87 -16.38 -23.70
N TYR A 63 -11.10 -15.87 -23.74
CA TYR A 63 -11.54 -14.80 -22.84
C TYR A 63 -11.61 -15.25 -21.37
N LEU A 64 -12.12 -16.45 -21.09
CA LEU A 64 -12.15 -16.97 -19.71
C LEU A 64 -10.75 -17.16 -19.13
N VAL A 65 -9.81 -17.67 -19.92
CA VAL A 65 -8.43 -17.87 -19.46
C VAL A 65 -7.71 -16.53 -19.29
N MET A 66 -7.79 -15.66 -20.29
CA MET A 66 -6.98 -14.44 -20.33
C MET A 66 -7.59 -13.27 -19.55
N HIS A 67 -8.91 -13.15 -19.48
CA HIS A 67 -9.60 -12.03 -18.78
C HIS A 67 -10.43 -12.49 -17.58
N GLY A 68 -10.62 -13.79 -17.37
CA GLY A 68 -11.48 -14.32 -16.30
C GLY A 68 -12.99 -14.14 -16.53
N LEU A 69 -13.39 -13.55 -17.66
CA LEU A 69 -14.78 -13.25 -18.01
C LEU A 69 -15.13 -13.81 -19.39
N PRO A 70 -16.38 -14.19 -19.66
CA PRO A 70 -16.80 -14.61 -20.98
C PRO A 70 -16.78 -13.44 -21.98
N PRO A 71 -16.62 -13.71 -23.29
CA PRO A 71 -16.76 -12.69 -24.33
C PRO A 71 -18.21 -12.23 -24.44
N THR A 72 -18.43 -11.01 -24.95
CA THR A 72 -19.76 -10.53 -25.29
C THR A 72 -20.34 -11.28 -26.49
N PRO A 73 -21.68 -11.38 -26.63
CA PRO A 73 -22.31 -11.99 -27.81
C PRO A 73 -21.83 -11.39 -29.13
N GLU A 74 -21.61 -10.07 -29.16
CA GLU A 74 -21.14 -9.34 -30.34
C GLU A 74 -19.72 -9.75 -30.73
N GLN A 75 -18.81 -9.90 -29.75
CA GLN A 75 -17.46 -10.40 -29.99
C GLN A 75 -17.46 -11.85 -30.52
N VAL A 76 -18.35 -12.70 -29.99
CA VAL A 76 -18.50 -14.08 -30.46
C VAL A 76 -18.98 -14.12 -31.90
N GLU A 77 -19.98 -13.33 -32.26
CA GLU A 77 -20.48 -13.27 -33.64
C GLU A 77 -19.45 -12.67 -34.60
N ALA A 78 -18.76 -11.60 -34.20
CA ALA A 78 -17.71 -10.99 -35.00
C ALA A 78 -16.60 -12.00 -35.32
N PHE A 79 -16.08 -12.70 -34.32
CA PHE A 79 -15.06 -13.74 -34.53
C PHE A 79 -15.61 -14.94 -35.32
N SER A 80 -16.85 -15.37 -35.06
CA SER A 80 -17.43 -16.53 -35.75
C SER A 80 -17.62 -16.28 -37.25
N ARG A 81 -17.85 -15.03 -37.66
CA ARG A 81 -18.03 -14.62 -39.06
C ARG A 81 -16.75 -14.19 -39.75
N ASP A 82 -15.67 -13.97 -39.01
CA ASP A 82 -14.38 -13.59 -39.55
C ASP A 82 -13.73 -14.76 -40.32
N LYS A 83 -13.63 -14.61 -41.64
CA LYS A 83 -13.08 -15.63 -42.56
C LYS A 83 -11.61 -15.39 -42.93
N ARG A 84 -10.96 -14.38 -42.35
CA ARG A 84 -9.53 -14.16 -42.59
C ARG A 84 -8.74 -15.38 -42.09
N GLU A 85 -7.71 -15.76 -42.83
CA GLU A 85 -6.86 -16.90 -42.46
C GLU A 85 -6.18 -16.70 -41.11
N ASN A 86 -5.86 -15.45 -40.75
CA ASN A 86 -5.25 -15.07 -39.48
C ASN A 86 -6.24 -14.54 -38.42
N ALA A 87 -7.54 -14.86 -38.54
CA ALA A 87 -8.57 -14.33 -37.64
C ALA A 87 -8.34 -14.72 -36.17
N TRP A 88 -7.77 -15.89 -35.92
CA TRP A 88 -7.48 -16.37 -34.57
C TRP A 88 -6.33 -15.60 -33.93
N GLU A 89 -5.23 -15.41 -34.66
CA GLU A 89 -4.05 -14.67 -34.23
C GLU A 89 -4.40 -13.22 -33.91
N LEU A 90 -5.20 -12.58 -34.78
CA LEU A 90 -5.68 -11.21 -34.54
C LEU A 90 -6.54 -11.11 -33.27
N LEU A 91 -7.38 -12.11 -33.00
CA LEU A 91 -8.18 -12.17 -31.77
C LEU A 91 -7.28 -12.34 -30.55
N VAL A 92 -6.29 -13.24 -30.62
CA VAL A 92 -5.33 -13.47 -29.54
C VAL A 92 -4.57 -12.18 -29.22
N ASP A 93 -4.02 -11.51 -30.23
CA ASP A 93 -3.33 -10.23 -30.07
C ASP A 93 -4.22 -9.16 -29.44
N GLN A 94 -5.49 -9.08 -29.86
CA GLN A 94 -6.44 -8.14 -29.28
C GLN A 94 -6.72 -8.45 -27.80
N VAL A 95 -6.88 -9.73 -27.45
CA VAL A 95 -7.13 -10.17 -26.08
C VAL A 95 -5.92 -9.90 -25.19
N LEU A 96 -4.70 -10.18 -25.68
CA LEU A 96 -3.46 -9.95 -24.93
C LEU A 96 -3.13 -8.46 -24.75
N LYS A 97 -3.51 -7.60 -25.71
CA LYS A 97 -3.35 -6.13 -25.59
C LYS A 97 -4.34 -5.46 -24.65
N SER A 98 -5.38 -6.17 -24.19
CA SER A 98 -6.37 -5.63 -23.26
C SER A 98 -5.77 -5.50 -21.85
N PRO A 99 -6.02 -4.40 -21.12
CA PRO A 99 -5.53 -4.24 -19.74
C PRO A 99 -6.05 -5.32 -18.78
N ARG A 100 -7.18 -5.98 -19.15
CA ARG A 100 -7.75 -7.11 -18.41
C ARG A 100 -6.83 -8.33 -18.36
N TYR A 101 -5.88 -8.44 -19.29
CA TYR A 101 -4.86 -9.48 -19.25
C TYR A 101 -4.03 -9.38 -17.97
N GLY A 102 -3.47 -8.20 -17.69
CA GLY A 102 -2.71 -7.94 -16.47
C GLY A 102 -3.57 -8.07 -15.21
N GLU A 103 -4.83 -7.61 -15.22
CA GLU A 103 -5.76 -7.78 -14.09
C GLU A 103 -5.95 -9.27 -13.73
N ARG A 104 -6.15 -10.13 -14.75
CA ARG A 104 -6.34 -11.57 -14.56
C ARG A 104 -5.06 -12.28 -14.15
N TRP A 105 -3.95 -12.01 -14.83
CA TRP A 105 -2.69 -12.69 -14.52
C TRP A 105 -2.08 -12.22 -13.20
N ALA A 106 -2.30 -10.96 -12.82
CA ALA A 106 -1.89 -10.45 -11.53
C ALA A 106 -2.59 -11.19 -10.39
N SER A 107 -3.86 -11.62 -10.53
CA SER A 107 -4.52 -12.37 -9.45
C SER A 107 -3.76 -13.65 -9.09
N HIS A 108 -3.30 -14.40 -10.10
CA HIS A 108 -2.49 -15.60 -9.89
C HIS A 108 -1.15 -15.29 -9.21
N TRP A 109 -0.50 -14.18 -9.60
CA TRP A 109 0.75 -13.75 -8.97
C TRP A 109 0.54 -13.29 -7.52
N LEU A 110 -0.53 -12.55 -7.25
CA LEU A 110 -0.85 -12.01 -5.94
C LEU A 110 -1.20 -13.12 -4.94
N ASP A 111 -1.80 -14.21 -5.41
CA ASP A 111 -1.98 -15.42 -4.60
C ASP A 111 -0.62 -15.99 -4.16
N LEU A 112 0.36 -16.08 -5.08
CA LEU A 112 1.72 -16.56 -4.77
C LEU A 112 2.46 -15.60 -3.82
N ALA A 113 2.29 -14.29 -4.00
CA ALA A 113 2.83 -13.28 -3.08
C ALA A 113 2.10 -13.25 -1.73
N ARG A 114 0.97 -13.98 -1.60
CA ARG A 114 0.04 -13.99 -0.45
C ARG A 114 -0.45 -12.60 -0.11
N PHE A 115 -0.70 -11.82 -1.15
CA PHE A 115 -1.10 -10.44 -1.03
C PHE A 115 -2.47 -10.31 -0.34
N GLY A 116 -2.56 -9.35 0.58
CA GLY A 116 -3.83 -8.91 1.16
C GLY A 116 -3.88 -7.38 1.31
N GLU A 117 -5.07 -6.81 1.14
CA GLU A 117 -5.33 -5.39 1.46
C GLU A 117 -5.52 -5.16 2.96
N THR A 118 -5.35 -6.20 3.76
CA THR A 118 -5.35 -6.17 5.23
C THR A 118 -4.13 -6.93 5.77
N HIS A 119 -3.88 -6.87 7.07
CA HIS A 119 -2.78 -7.61 7.67
C HIS A 119 -2.94 -9.13 7.66
N GLY A 120 -4.13 -9.67 7.43
CA GLY A 120 -4.34 -11.11 7.23
C GLY A 120 -4.00 -11.97 8.46
N TYR A 121 -4.00 -11.37 9.65
CA TYR A 121 -3.65 -12.02 10.93
C TYR A 121 -4.61 -11.56 12.04
N GLU A 122 -4.39 -11.95 13.29
CA GLU A 122 -5.32 -11.75 14.44
C GLU A 122 -6.07 -10.40 14.49
N MET A 123 -5.37 -9.26 14.40
CA MET A 123 -5.98 -7.91 14.47
C MET A 123 -6.53 -7.41 13.13
N ASN A 124 -6.21 -8.12 12.04
CA ASN A 124 -6.59 -7.91 10.64
C ASN A 124 -6.93 -6.45 10.24
N ARG A 125 -6.02 -5.50 10.45
CA ARG A 125 -6.27 -4.10 10.05
C ARG A 125 -6.03 -3.90 8.56
N GLU A 126 -6.70 -2.90 8.00
CA GLU A 126 -6.51 -2.46 6.61
C GLU A 126 -5.07 -1.99 6.35
N ARG A 127 -4.62 -2.15 5.10
CA ARG A 127 -3.37 -1.64 4.56
C ARG A 127 -3.67 -0.59 3.49
N PRO A 128 -3.81 0.70 3.84
CA PRO A 128 -4.27 1.74 2.92
C PRO A 128 -3.42 1.92 1.66
N ASN A 129 -2.16 1.46 1.68
CA ASN A 129 -1.20 1.63 0.59
C ASN A 129 -0.89 0.32 -0.16
N ALA A 130 -1.49 -0.82 0.22
CA ALA A 130 -1.16 -2.13 -0.36
C ALA A 130 -1.48 -2.21 -1.86
N TRP A 131 -2.52 -1.50 -2.31
CA TRP A 131 -2.95 -1.43 -3.70
C TRP A 131 -1.85 -1.00 -4.67
N LEU A 132 -0.84 -0.23 -4.22
CA LEU A 132 0.28 0.20 -5.06
C LEU A 132 1.08 -0.99 -5.59
N TYR A 133 1.29 -2.02 -4.77
CA TYR A 133 1.98 -3.24 -5.19
C TYR A 133 1.11 -4.06 -6.15
N ARG A 134 -0.19 -4.21 -5.86
CA ARG A 134 -1.15 -4.86 -6.78
C ARG A 134 -1.11 -4.23 -8.16
N ASP A 135 -1.25 -2.90 -8.21
CA ASP A 135 -1.31 -2.16 -9.46
C ASP A 135 0.03 -2.23 -10.19
N TRP A 136 1.17 -2.20 -9.48
CA TRP A 136 2.48 -2.42 -10.07
C TRP A 136 2.63 -3.81 -10.71
N VAL A 137 2.07 -4.87 -10.12
CA VAL A 137 2.07 -6.21 -10.73
C VAL A 137 1.22 -6.22 -12.00
N ILE A 138 0.01 -5.63 -11.96
CA ILE A 138 -0.88 -5.50 -13.12
C ILE A 138 -0.17 -4.75 -14.26
N ASP A 139 0.44 -3.62 -13.96
CA ASP A 139 1.14 -2.78 -14.92
C ASP A 139 2.38 -3.50 -15.48
N SER A 140 3.12 -4.23 -14.64
CA SER A 140 4.28 -5.01 -15.07
C SER A 140 3.91 -6.09 -16.09
N LEU A 141 2.79 -6.78 -15.87
CA LEU A 141 2.29 -7.81 -16.80
C LEU A 141 1.76 -7.20 -18.09
N ASN A 142 0.97 -6.13 -18.01
CA ASN A 142 0.44 -5.44 -19.18
C ASN A 142 1.53 -4.77 -20.04
N ALA A 143 2.65 -4.36 -19.42
CA ALA A 143 3.80 -3.80 -20.11
C ALA A 143 4.74 -4.87 -20.69
N ASP A 144 4.40 -6.16 -20.55
CA ASP A 144 5.26 -7.28 -20.96
C ASP A 144 6.68 -7.17 -20.37
N LYS A 145 6.76 -6.85 -19.08
CA LYS A 145 8.04 -6.67 -18.38
C LYS A 145 8.84 -7.98 -18.46
N PRO A 146 10.13 -7.94 -18.90
CA PRO A 146 10.96 -9.13 -18.91
C PRO A 146 10.98 -9.82 -17.55
N TYR A 147 10.77 -11.14 -17.54
CA TYR A 147 10.60 -11.90 -16.31
C TYR A 147 11.80 -11.76 -15.36
N ASP A 148 13.03 -11.74 -15.88
CA ASP A 148 14.23 -11.54 -15.08
C ASP A 148 14.24 -10.18 -14.36
N ARG A 149 13.73 -9.14 -15.01
CA ARG A 149 13.56 -7.81 -14.43
C ARG A 149 12.45 -7.80 -13.38
N PHE A 150 11.31 -8.42 -13.68
CA PHE A 150 10.18 -8.56 -12.74
C PHE A 150 10.57 -9.29 -11.45
N VAL A 151 11.38 -10.35 -11.54
CA VAL A 151 11.90 -11.07 -10.38
C VAL A 151 12.88 -10.20 -9.58
N ARG A 152 13.85 -9.56 -10.24
CA ARG A 152 14.86 -8.73 -9.56
C ARG A 152 14.25 -7.54 -8.83
N GLU A 153 13.27 -6.88 -9.43
CA GLU A 153 12.57 -5.74 -8.82
C GLU A 153 11.73 -6.16 -7.60
N GLN A 154 11.32 -7.42 -7.49
CA GLN A 154 10.60 -7.90 -6.31
C GLN A 154 11.50 -8.28 -5.13
N ILE A 155 12.73 -8.70 -5.41
CA ILE A 155 13.70 -9.05 -4.36
C ILE A 155 14.54 -7.83 -3.92
N ALA A 156 14.84 -6.92 -4.84
CA ALA A 156 15.77 -5.81 -4.61
C ALA A 156 15.35 -4.50 -5.32
N GLY A 157 14.05 -4.29 -5.51
CA GLY A 157 13.50 -3.13 -6.22
C GLY A 157 13.93 -1.79 -5.62
N ASP A 158 13.94 -1.67 -4.29
CA ASP A 158 14.44 -0.52 -3.54
C ASP A 158 15.88 -0.15 -3.94
N ALA A 159 16.76 -1.13 -4.13
CA ALA A 159 18.13 -0.92 -4.59
C ALA A 159 18.23 -0.65 -6.11
N LEU A 160 17.22 -1.05 -6.89
CA LEU A 160 17.16 -0.90 -8.34
C LEU A 160 16.36 0.32 -8.81
N GLY A 161 15.83 1.13 -7.89
CA GLY A 161 15.00 2.30 -8.21
C GLY A 161 13.52 1.98 -8.48
N GLU A 162 13.08 0.78 -8.14
CA GLU A 162 11.71 0.26 -8.29
C GLU A 162 11.16 -0.20 -6.93
N PRO A 163 11.05 0.70 -5.93
CA PRO A 163 10.76 0.33 -4.54
C PRO A 163 9.38 -0.32 -4.34
N ILE A 164 8.44 -0.11 -5.27
CA ILE A 164 7.11 -0.72 -5.20
C ILE A 164 7.21 -2.24 -5.39
N GLY A 165 8.11 -2.72 -6.27
CA GLY A 165 8.31 -4.14 -6.51
C GLY A 165 8.70 -4.92 -5.25
N THR A 166 9.55 -4.32 -4.39
CA THR A 166 9.96 -4.90 -3.10
C THR A 166 8.78 -5.17 -2.15
N GLY A 167 7.59 -4.64 -2.44
CA GLY A 167 6.34 -4.98 -1.77
C GLY A 167 6.09 -6.49 -1.69
N PHE A 168 6.61 -7.29 -2.62
CA PHE A 168 6.55 -8.77 -2.60
C PHE A 168 6.99 -9.36 -1.24
N LEU A 169 8.10 -8.85 -0.68
CA LEU A 169 8.68 -9.38 0.56
C LEU A 169 7.80 -9.15 1.80
N VAL A 170 6.86 -8.21 1.72
CA VAL A 170 6.01 -7.75 2.83
C VAL A 170 4.51 -7.83 2.50
N ALA A 171 4.16 -8.49 1.39
CA ALA A 171 2.79 -8.64 0.92
C ALA A 171 1.97 -9.60 1.79
N GLY A 172 2.64 -10.59 2.39
CA GLY A 172 2.04 -11.62 3.24
C GLY A 172 1.51 -11.13 4.60
N PRO A 173 0.93 -12.02 5.41
CA PRO A 173 0.34 -11.69 6.70
C PRO A 173 1.33 -11.07 7.71
N VAL A 174 0.83 -10.25 8.63
CA VAL A 174 1.64 -9.56 9.65
C VAL A 174 1.04 -9.71 11.04
N ASP A 175 1.83 -10.26 11.95
CA ASP A 175 1.51 -10.29 13.38
C ASP A 175 1.86 -8.95 14.05
N GLN A 176 0.82 -8.19 14.40
CA GLN A 176 0.94 -6.88 15.06
C GLN A 176 0.89 -6.96 16.59
N VAL A 177 0.55 -8.11 17.17
CA VAL A 177 0.36 -8.25 18.62
C VAL A 177 1.72 -8.53 19.26
N LYS A 178 2.40 -7.49 19.72
CA LYS A 178 3.75 -7.64 20.28
C LYS A 178 3.70 -8.03 21.76
N GLY A 179 4.17 -9.25 22.05
CA GLY A 179 4.28 -9.78 23.42
C GLY A 179 5.56 -9.36 24.17
N ASN A 180 5.99 -10.20 25.10
CA ASN A 180 7.28 -10.11 25.78
C ASN A 180 8.46 -10.26 24.79
N PRO A 181 9.72 -10.03 25.21
CA PRO A 181 10.87 -10.11 24.30
C PRO A 181 11.01 -11.45 23.56
N ASP A 182 10.74 -12.58 24.24
CA ASP A 182 10.84 -13.91 23.64
C ASP A 182 9.80 -14.11 22.53
N LEU A 183 8.55 -13.71 22.77
CA LEU A 183 7.49 -13.76 21.77
C LEU A 183 7.80 -12.86 20.57
N ARG A 184 8.40 -11.69 20.78
CA ARG A 184 8.83 -10.81 19.67
C ARG A 184 9.95 -11.45 18.85
N ALA A 185 10.88 -12.15 19.49
CA ALA A 185 11.95 -12.87 18.80
C ALA A 185 11.37 -14.04 17.97
N MET A 186 10.44 -14.80 18.54
CA MET A 186 9.73 -15.87 17.81
C MET A 186 8.94 -15.33 16.61
N GLN A 187 8.18 -14.24 16.79
CA GLN A 187 7.48 -13.57 15.69
C GLN A 187 8.43 -13.17 14.57
N ARG A 188 9.58 -12.59 14.92
CA ARG A 188 10.56 -12.20 13.92
C ARG A 188 11.11 -13.39 13.13
N MET A 189 11.35 -14.52 13.80
CA MET A 189 11.80 -15.74 13.12
C MET A 189 10.71 -16.30 12.20
N ASN A 190 9.44 -16.22 12.59
CA ASN A 190 8.32 -16.62 11.73
C ASN A 190 8.14 -15.69 10.54
N GLU A 191 8.29 -14.37 10.69
CA GLU A 191 8.27 -13.41 9.57
C GLU A 191 9.37 -13.73 8.54
N LEU A 192 10.57 -14.10 8.99
CA LEU A 192 11.68 -14.43 8.09
C LEU A 192 11.49 -15.78 7.41
N ASP A 193 10.98 -16.79 8.12
CA ASP A 193 10.60 -18.08 7.55
C ASP A 193 9.53 -17.90 6.45
N ASP A 194 8.53 -17.07 6.73
CA ASP A 194 7.45 -16.73 5.81
C ASP A 194 7.96 -16.10 4.49
N MET A 195 8.97 -15.22 4.56
CA MET A 195 9.65 -14.64 3.39
C MET A 195 10.46 -15.66 2.60
N ILE A 196 11.25 -16.49 3.30
CA ILE A 196 12.07 -17.56 2.70
C ILE A 196 11.18 -18.53 1.92
N ASN A 197 10.11 -19.00 2.54
CA ASN A 197 9.20 -19.99 1.96
C ASN A 197 8.51 -19.45 0.71
N THR A 198 8.18 -18.16 0.69
CA THR A 198 7.50 -17.53 -0.44
C THR A 198 8.45 -17.27 -1.59
N MET A 199 9.66 -16.80 -1.30
CA MET A 199 10.69 -16.66 -2.31
C MET A 199 11.04 -18.02 -2.93
N GLY A 200 11.24 -19.05 -2.08
CA GLY A 200 11.57 -20.41 -2.51
C GLY A 200 10.49 -21.02 -3.38
N THR A 201 9.22 -20.94 -2.97
CA THR A 201 8.11 -21.52 -3.75
C THR A 201 7.79 -20.71 -5.01
N ALA A 202 7.76 -19.38 -4.93
CA ALA A 202 7.38 -18.53 -6.06
C ALA A 202 8.44 -18.48 -7.17
N PHE A 203 9.74 -18.43 -6.82
CA PHE A 203 10.81 -18.23 -7.81
C PHE A 203 11.61 -19.48 -8.11
N LEU A 204 11.83 -20.35 -7.12
CA LEU A 204 12.64 -21.56 -7.30
C LEU A 204 11.76 -22.80 -7.54
N GLY A 205 10.47 -22.74 -7.19
CA GLY A 205 9.60 -23.92 -7.19
C GLY A 205 10.01 -24.96 -6.14
N LEU A 206 10.72 -24.53 -5.08
CA LEU A 206 11.27 -25.40 -4.05
C LEU A 206 10.62 -25.14 -2.68
N THR A 207 10.37 -26.21 -1.93
CA THR A 207 9.83 -26.15 -0.57
C THR A 207 10.93 -25.91 0.46
N THR A 208 11.63 -24.78 0.34
CA THR A 208 12.80 -24.44 1.17
C THR A 208 12.53 -24.51 2.68
N GLY A 209 11.27 -24.32 3.11
CA GLY A 209 10.87 -24.36 4.52
C GLY A 209 11.08 -25.68 5.24
N CYS A 210 11.16 -26.82 4.54
CA CYS A 210 11.53 -28.08 5.19
C CYS A 210 12.94 -27.99 5.80
N ALA A 211 13.83 -27.18 5.20
CA ALA A 211 15.20 -26.99 5.66
C ALA A 211 15.30 -26.24 7.01
N ARG A 212 14.19 -25.70 7.53
CA ARG A 212 14.15 -24.95 8.80
C ARG A 212 14.60 -25.80 9.98
N CYS A 213 14.13 -27.04 10.06
CA CYS A 213 14.32 -27.92 11.22
C CYS A 213 15.34 -29.04 10.98
N HIS A 214 15.56 -29.43 9.73
CA HIS A 214 16.50 -30.48 9.31
C HIS A 214 16.89 -30.23 7.86
N ASP A 215 17.93 -30.87 7.32
CA ASP A 215 18.26 -30.75 5.89
C ASP A 215 17.07 -31.16 5.00
N HIS A 216 16.87 -30.48 3.88
CA HIS A 216 15.72 -30.72 3.01
C HIS A 216 15.68 -32.18 2.53
N LYS A 217 14.50 -32.80 2.58
CA LYS A 217 14.33 -34.24 2.37
C LYS A 217 14.75 -34.73 0.98
N PHE A 218 14.50 -33.91 -0.05
CA PHE A 218 14.66 -34.31 -1.46
C PHE A 218 15.57 -33.42 -2.27
N ASP A 219 15.92 -32.25 -1.74
CA ASP A 219 16.70 -31.24 -2.46
C ASP A 219 17.98 -30.99 -1.67
N PRO A 220 19.09 -30.62 -2.32
CA PRO A 220 20.37 -30.45 -1.66
C PRO A 220 20.44 -29.07 -0.98
N ILE A 221 19.49 -28.80 -0.08
CA ILE A 221 19.40 -27.59 0.72
C ILE A 221 19.65 -28.01 2.17
N THR A 222 20.81 -27.66 2.70
CA THR A 222 21.11 -27.92 4.10
C THR A 222 20.39 -26.93 5.00
N GLN A 223 20.23 -27.29 6.27
CA GLN A 223 19.75 -26.35 7.28
C GLN A 223 20.68 -25.13 7.39
N THR A 224 21.98 -25.30 7.19
CA THR A 224 22.93 -24.19 7.15
C THR A 224 22.63 -23.23 5.97
N ASP A 225 22.33 -23.75 4.78
CA ASP A 225 21.94 -22.93 3.63
C ASP A 225 20.64 -22.16 3.89
N TYR A 226 19.66 -22.80 4.55
CA TYR A 226 18.42 -22.16 4.94
C TYR A 226 18.65 -20.94 5.85
N TYR A 227 19.47 -21.08 6.90
CA TYR A 227 19.78 -19.95 7.80
C TYR A 227 20.71 -18.92 7.15
N ALA A 228 21.57 -19.30 6.21
CA ALA A 228 22.34 -18.36 5.40
C ALA A 228 21.41 -17.50 4.52
N MET A 229 20.39 -18.10 3.93
CA MET A 229 19.37 -17.39 3.16
C MET A 229 18.51 -16.48 4.03
N GLN A 230 18.19 -16.91 5.26
CA GLN A 230 17.52 -16.07 6.25
C GLN A 230 18.27 -14.76 6.51
N ALA A 231 19.61 -14.81 6.57
CA ALA A 231 20.44 -13.63 6.80
C ALA A 231 20.27 -12.54 5.72
N ILE A 232 19.93 -12.93 4.48
CA ILE A 232 19.66 -11.97 3.38
C ILE A 232 18.43 -11.11 3.71
N PHE A 233 17.39 -11.70 4.29
CA PHE A 233 16.13 -11.03 4.60
C PHE A 233 16.08 -10.45 6.01
N ALA A 234 17.11 -10.68 6.84
CA ALA A 234 17.15 -10.26 8.24
C ALA A 234 16.94 -8.74 8.44
N GLY A 235 17.24 -7.91 7.43
CA GLY A 235 17.01 -6.47 7.42
C GLY A 235 15.59 -6.01 7.05
N VAL A 236 14.76 -6.87 6.45
CA VAL A 236 13.43 -6.50 5.91
C VAL A 236 12.41 -6.33 7.04
N LYS A 237 11.71 -5.20 7.09
CA LYS A 237 10.66 -4.93 8.08
C LYS A 237 9.39 -4.45 7.40
N HIS A 238 8.25 -4.86 7.96
CA HIS A 238 6.96 -4.30 7.58
C HIS A 238 6.86 -2.84 8.05
N SER A 239 6.73 -1.90 7.11
CA SER A 239 6.50 -0.49 7.40
C SER A 239 6.00 0.24 6.16
N ASP A 240 5.22 1.31 6.37
CA ASP A 240 4.95 2.26 5.30
C ASP A 240 6.20 3.07 4.97
N SER A 241 6.49 3.19 3.68
CA SER A 241 7.61 3.99 3.18
C SER A 241 7.11 5.09 2.26
N THR A 242 7.74 6.26 2.35
CA THR A 242 7.42 7.36 1.43
C THR A 242 8.09 7.08 0.09
N LEU A 243 7.28 7.02 -0.97
CA LEU A 243 7.81 6.88 -2.33
C LEU A 243 8.42 8.21 -2.79
N PRO A 244 9.58 8.17 -3.45
CA PRO A 244 10.16 9.38 -4.03
C PRO A 244 9.22 9.96 -5.09
N LEU A 245 8.92 11.26 -4.98
CA LEU A 245 8.09 11.95 -5.97
C LEU A 245 8.86 12.10 -7.29
N THR A 246 8.37 11.47 -8.35
CA THR A 246 8.90 11.72 -9.69
C THR A 246 8.64 13.19 -10.10
N PRO A 247 9.46 13.80 -10.97
CA PRO A 247 9.19 15.15 -11.48
C PRO A 247 7.80 15.30 -12.08
N THR A 248 7.29 14.25 -12.72
CA THR A 248 5.94 14.19 -13.29
C THR A 248 4.87 14.21 -12.21
N THR A 249 5.03 13.38 -11.17
CA THR A 249 4.11 13.36 -10.03
C THR A 249 4.09 14.70 -9.30
N LYS A 250 5.26 15.31 -9.09
CA LYS A 250 5.38 16.63 -8.45
C LYS A 250 4.63 17.71 -9.24
N LYS A 251 4.82 17.77 -10.57
CA LYS A 251 4.06 18.69 -11.43
C LYS A 251 2.55 18.47 -11.34
N LYS A 252 2.10 17.22 -11.24
CA LYS A 252 0.67 16.88 -11.10
C LYS A 252 0.13 17.34 -9.74
N ILE A 253 0.88 17.14 -8.66
CA ILE A 253 0.55 17.64 -7.32
C ILE A 253 0.44 19.17 -7.35
N ASP A 254 1.45 19.87 -7.85
CA ASP A 254 1.46 21.34 -7.93
C ASP A 254 0.25 21.88 -8.72
N LYS A 255 -0.16 21.17 -9.79
CA LYS A 255 -1.35 21.50 -10.58
C LYS A 255 -2.63 21.32 -9.77
N LEU A 256 -2.78 20.17 -9.11
CA LEU A 256 -3.96 19.86 -8.30
C LEU A 256 -4.07 20.81 -7.10
N GLU A 257 -2.97 21.16 -6.44
CA GLU A 257 -2.97 22.13 -5.35
C GLU A 257 -3.44 23.52 -5.81
N LYS A 258 -3.03 23.96 -7.01
CA LYS A 258 -3.55 25.20 -7.61
C LYS A 258 -5.03 25.12 -7.91
N GLU A 259 -5.51 23.99 -8.44
CA GLU A 259 -6.93 23.76 -8.70
C GLU A 259 -7.75 23.77 -7.40
N VAL A 260 -7.29 23.05 -6.37
CA VAL A 260 -7.89 23.05 -5.03
C VAL A 260 -7.93 24.46 -4.46
N SER A 261 -6.83 25.20 -4.48
CA SER A 261 -6.79 26.60 -4.02
C SER A 261 -7.80 27.48 -4.75
N THR A 262 -7.91 27.32 -6.08
CA THR A 262 -8.85 28.07 -6.91
C THR A 262 -10.30 27.73 -6.58
N LEU A 263 -10.61 26.44 -6.42
CA LEU A 263 -11.94 25.96 -6.07
C LEU A 263 -12.31 26.38 -4.65
N SER A 264 -11.39 26.29 -3.69
CA SER A 264 -11.59 26.77 -2.32
C SER A 264 -11.94 28.26 -2.29
N LYS A 265 -11.22 29.11 -3.03
CA LYS A 265 -11.56 30.55 -3.16
C LYS A 265 -12.92 30.80 -3.82
N LYS A 266 -13.34 29.95 -4.76
CA LYS A 266 -14.71 30.03 -5.32
C LYS A 266 -15.74 29.62 -4.27
N LEU A 267 -15.44 28.61 -3.47
CA LEU A 267 -16.30 28.13 -2.40
C LEU A 267 -16.47 29.17 -1.29
N GLU A 268 -15.43 29.93 -0.94
CA GLU A 268 -15.47 30.99 0.08
C GLU A 268 -16.61 32.00 -0.15
N LYS A 269 -17.01 32.25 -1.40
CA LYS A 269 -18.13 33.15 -1.74
C LYS A 269 -19.50 32.59 -1.34
N PHE A 270 -19.59 31.27 -1.18
CA PHE A 270 -20.81 30.54 -0.83
C PHE A 270 -20.80 30.06 0.63
N ILE A 271 -19.66 30.14 1.31
CA ILE A 271 -19.58 29.93 2.76
C ILE A 271 -20.20 31.18 3.42
N PRO A 272 -21.25 31.03 4.25
CA PRO A 272 -21.82 32.17 4.95
C PRO A 272 -20.74 32.88 5.77
N ASN A 273 -20.45 34.14 5.43
CA ASN A 273 -19.62 35.00 6.26
C ASN A 273 -20.40 35.35 7.53
N GLU A 274 -20.22 34.59 8.60
CA GLU A 274 -20.83 34.87 9.91
C GLU A 274 -20.50 36.28 10.42
N ALA A 275 -19.38 36.86 9.96
CA ALA A 275 -18.97 38.22 10.24
C ALA A 275 -19.98 39.30 9.78
N ASN A 276 -20.88 38.99 8.84
CA ASN A 276 -21.95 39.88 8.38
C ASN A 276 -23.36 39.40 8.75
N SER A 277 -23.50 38.30 9.50
CA SER A 277 -24.79 37.90 10.01
C SER A 277 -25.17 38.79 11.20
N SER A 278 -26.37 39.40 11.11
CA SER A 278 -27.04 40.10 12.21
C SER A 278 -26.82 39.39 13.55
N ARG A 279 -26.71 40.16 14.65
CA ARG A 279 -26.57 39.73 16.07
C ARG A 279 -27.58 38.65 16.54
N THR A 280 -28.50 38.21 15.69
CA THR A 280 -29.53 37.19 15.91
C THR A 280 -29.22 35.82 15.28
N ALA A 281 -28.19 35.67 14.44
CA ALA A 281 -27.83 34.36 13.90
C ALA A 281 -27.13 33.52 14.99
N LYS A 282 -27.75 32.39 15.37
CA LYS A 282 -27.13 31.42 16.28
C LYS A 282 -25.98 30.74 15.53
N ARG A 283 -24.81 30.61 16.18
CA ARG A 283 -23.69 29.83 15.65
C ARG A 283 -24.15 28.40 15.30
N PRO A 284 -23.56 27.76 14.27
CA PRO A 284 -23.74 26.36 14.00
C PRO A 284 -23.48 25.51 15.24
N ALA A 285 -24.19 24.38 15.34
CA ALA A 285 -23.89 23.40 16.37
C ALA A 285 -22.47 22.87 16.14
N VAL A 286 -21.70 22.75 17.22
CA VAL A 286 -20.38 22.13 17.16
C VAL A 286 -20.51 20.67 16.73
N SER A 287 -19.57 20.21 15.92
CA SER A 287 -19.49 18.85 15.39
C SER A 287 -18.19 18.20 15.83
N ALA A 288 -18.22 16.90 16.11
CA ALA A 288 -17.00 16.16 16.44
C ALA A 288 -15.97 16.16 15.31
N LYS A 289 -16.46 16.20 14.06
CA LYS A 289 -15.63 16.08 12.85
C LYS A 289 -14.90 17.36 12.48
N PHE A 290 -15.56 18.51 12.55
CA PHE A 290 -15.00 19.76 12.05
C PHE A 290 -15.76 20.97 12.56
N ASN A 291 -15.04 21.97 13.04
CA ASN A 291 -15.57 23.25 13.49
C ASN A 291 -14.68 24.37 12.97
N VAL A 292 -15.31 25.48 12.59
CA VAL A 292 -14.63 26.69 12.13
C VAL A 292 -15.15 27.87 12.91
N GLU A 293 -14.25 28.63 13.49
CA GLU A 293 -14.53 29.91 14.13
C GLU A 293 -13.94 31.01 13.25
N THR A 294 -14.78 31.89 12.72
CA THR A 294 -14.34 33.05 11.92
C THR A 294 -14.63 34.34 12.66
N PHE A 295 -13.71 35.29 12.60
CA PHE A 295 -13.86 36.57 13.27
C PHE A 295 -13.09 37.67 12.55
N LYS A 296 -13.42 38.93 12.86
CA LYS A 296 -12.65 40.08 12.35
C LYS A 296 -11.18 39.92 12.73
N PRO A 297 -10.23 40.09 11.81
CA PRO A 297 -8.81 39.82 12.07
C PRO A 297 -8.31 40.50 13.34
N ARG A 298 -7.60 39.76 14.19
CA ARG A 298 -7.03 40.26 15.46
C ARG A 298 -5.56 39.90 15.56
N ARG A 299 -4.73 40.83 16.03
CA ARG A 299 -3.35 40.51 16.37
C ARG A 299 -3.30 39.70 17.65
N ALA A 300 -2.60 38.57 17.60
CA ALA A 300 -2.38 37.71 18.76
C ALA A 300 -1.02 37.02 18.64
N LYS A 301 -0.37 36.81 19.79
CA LYS A 301 0.73 35.86 19.93
C LYS A 301 0.27 34.57 20.64
N PHE A 302 -0.72 34.67 21.51
CA PHE A 302 -1.27 33.56 22.27
C PHE A 302 -2.75 33.38 21.96
N VAL A 303 -3.14 32.15 21.63
CA VAL A 303 -4.54 31.78 21.39
C VAL A 303 -4.89 30.66 22.34
N ARG A 304 -5.85 30.91 23.24
CA ARG A 304 -6.31 29.94 24.24
C ARG A 304 -7.69 29.42 23.89
N PHE A 305 -7.80 28.11 23.77
CA PHE A 305 -9.06 27.39 23.64
C PHE A 305 -9.49 26.91 25.04
N THR A 306 -10.58 27.49 25.56
CA THR A 306 -11.11 27.14 26.90
C THR A 306 -12.37 26.30 26.76
N ILE A 307 -12.35 25.09 27.29
CA ILE A 307 -13.44 24.14 27.19
C ILE A 307 -14.37 24.32 28.38
N LEU A 308 -15.53 24.93 28.14
CA LEU A 308 -16.50 25.21 29.20
C LEU A 308 -17.27 23.95 29.61
N LYS A 309 -17.68 23.15 28.63
CA LYS A 309 -18.40 21.90 28.81
C LYS A 309 -17.98 20.87 27.76
N THR A 310 -18.36 19.62 28.00
CA THR A 310 -18.14 18.49 27.10
C THR A 310 -19.42 17.66 27.01
N ASN A 311 -19.67 17.04 25.86
CA ASN A 311 -20.82 16.13 25.68
C ASN A 311 -20.60 14.75 26.34
N GLY A 312 -19.39 14.44 26.80
CA GLY A 312 -19.06 13.22 27.53
C GLY A 312 -17.58 13.17 27.94
N GLY A 313 -17.24 12.43 29.01
CA GLY A 313 -15.85 12.24 29.44
C GLY A 313 -15.07 13.52 29.72
N GLN A 314 -13.73 13.46 29.68
CA GLN A 314 -12.87 14.65 29.57
C GLN A 314 -12.70 15.02 28.09
N PRO A 315 -12.71 16.32 27.74
CA PRO A 315 -12.75 16.75 26.36
C PRO A 315 -11.46 16.42 25.61
N CYS A 316 -11.63 16.13 24.33
CA CYS A 316 -10.59 15.69 23.42
C CYS A 316 -10.55 16.61 22.20
N ILE A 317 -9.35 17.01 21.81
CA ILE A 317 -9.09 17.80 20.59
C ILE A 317 -8.03 17.05 19.80
N ASP A 318 -8.32 16.71 18.54
CA ASP A 318 -7.30 16.09 17.69
C ASP A 318 -6.34 17.12 17.12
N GLU A 319 -6.86 18.22 16.60
CA GLU A 319 -6.04 19.33 16.09
C GLU A 319 -6.70 20.69 16.39
N LEU A 320 -5.87 21.69 16.70
CA LEU A 320 -6.21 23.09 16.85
C LEU A 320 -5.36 23.95 15.91
N GLU A 321 -6.00 24.51 14.89
CA GLU A 321 -5.37 25.22 13.79
C GLU A 321 -5.74 26.71 13.85
N ILE A 322 -4.77 27.59 13.63
CA ILE A 322 -4.93 29.05 13.72
C ILE A 322 -4.46 29.65 12.41
N PHE A 323 -5.34 30.35 11.72
CA PHE A 323 -5.10 30.82 10.37
C PHE A 323 -4.94 32.34 10.30
N SER A 324 -4.08 32.75 9.36
CA SER A 324 -3.96 34.11 8.86
C SER A 324 -3.92 34.05 7.35
N GLN A 325 -4.90 34.66 6.66
CA GLN A 325 -4.96 34.70 5.20
C GLN A 325 -4.80 33.31 4.54
N GLY A 326 -5.35 32.27 5.17
CA GLY A 326 -5.29 30.88 4.68
C GLY A 326 -4.03 30.09 5.03
N LYS A 327 -3.06 30.67 5.76
CA LYS A 327 -1.88 29.95 6.27
C LYS A 327 -2.09 29.50 7.71
N ASN A 328 -1.91 28.20 7.99
CA ASN A 328 -1.93 27.67 9.37
C ASN A 328 -0.62 28.04 10.10
N LEU A 329 -0.76 28.89 11.12
CA LEU A 329 0.32 29.38 11.98
C LEU A 329 0.52 28.54 13.25
N ALA A 330 -0.43 27.64 13.57
CA ALA A 330 -0.40 26.85 14.79
C ALA A 330 0.53 25.65 14.74
N LEU A 331 1.04 25.25 13.57
CA LEU A 331 1.84 24.04 13.41
C LEU A 331 3.12 24.06 14.26
N ALA A 332 3.37 22.99 15.00
CA ALA A 332 4.61 22.79 15.76
C ALA A 332 5.85 22.80 14.85
N ALA A 333 5.72 22.28 13.62
CA ALA A 333 6.77 22.33 12.60
C ALA A 333 7.17 23.77 12.20
N ASN A 334 6.28 24.75 12.40
CA ASN A 334 6.53 26.17 12.16
C ASN A 334 6.98 26.92 13.43
N GLY A 335 7.28 26.20 14.52
CA GLY A 335 7.79 26.76 15.77
C GLY A 335 6.73 27.19 16.79
N ALA A 336 5.44 26.92 16.53
CA ALA A 336 4.38 27.18 17.50
C ALA A 336 4.42 26.17 18.65
N LYS A 337 4.07 26.61 19.87
CA LYS A 337 4.19 25.79 21.09
C LYS A 337 2.83 25.63 21.78
N ALA A 338 2.45 24.38 22.04
CA ALA A 338 1.26 24.04 22.80
C ALA A 338 1.54 23.99 24.31
N THR A 339 0.62 24.55 25.10
CA THR A 339 0.60 24.48 26.57
C THR A 339 -0.82 24.21 27.06
N SER A 340 -0.99 23.57 28.20
CA SER A 340 -2.31 23.26 28.77
C SER A 340 -2.33 23.45 30.30
N ASN A 341 -3.51 23.42 30.93
CA ASN A 341 -3.65 23.32 32.39
C ASN A 341 -3.76 21.89 32.92
N GLY A 342 -3.34 20.90 32.13
CA GLY A 342 -3.23 19.52 32.58
C GLY A 342 -3.65 18.51 31.53
N ASP A 343 -2.81 17.49 31.39
CA ASP A 343 -2.93 16.47 30.36
C ASP A 343 -3.37 15.15 30.96
N PHE A 344 -4.33 14.50 30.33
CA PHE A 344 -4.73 13.15 30.69
C PHE A 344 -3.61 12.16 30.36
N LYS A 345 -3.20 11.33 31.33
CA LYS A 345 -2.10 10.38 31.15
C LYS A 345 -2.57 9.16 30.34
N HIS A 346 -2.23 9.13 29.05
CA HIS A 346 -2.55 8.01 28.15
C HIS A 346 -1.47 7.82 27.07
N PRO A 347 -1.18 6.58 26.61
CA PRO A 347 -0.16 6.34 25.58
C PRO A 347 -0.43 7.03 24.23
N LEU A 348 -1.70 7.15 23.86
CA LEU A 348 -2.14 7.72 22.58
C LEU A 348 -2.50 9.21 22.64
N HIS A 349 -2.75 9.77 23.82
CA HIS A 349 -3.26 11.13 23.92
C HIS A 349 -2.23 12.05 24.57
N LYS A 350 -1.66 12.96 23.78
CA LYS A 350 -0.55 13.81 24.20
C LYS A 350 -0.75 15.23 23.73
N LEU A 351 -0.27 16.19 24.53
CA LEU A 351 -0.33 17.62 24.20
C LEU A 351 0.37 17.95 22.89
N GLU A 352 1.48 17.26 22.59
CA GLU A 352 2.26 17.46 21.36
C GLU A 352 1.48 17.18 20.07
N TYR A 353 0.33 16.50 20.16
CA TYR A 353 -0.48 16.16 18.99
C TYR A 353 -1.49 17.22 18.61
N VAL A 354 -1.82 18.15 19.50
CA VAL A 354 -2.88 19.14 19.27
C VAL A 354 -2.57 20.15 18.14
N ASN A 355 -1.33 20.16 17.66
CA ASN A 355 -0.87 21.07 16.62
C ASN A 355 0.24 20.46 15.74
N ASP A 356 0.23 19.15 15.55
CA ASP A 356 1.28 18.42 14.83
C ASP A 356 1.02 18.28 13.31
N GLY A 357 -0.13 18.77 12.83
CA GLY A 357 -0.58 18.69 11.45
C GLY A 357 -1.11 17.32 11.03
N LYS A 358 -1.34 16.40 11.97
CA LYS A 358 -1.96 15.09 11.76
C LYS A 358 -3.28 15.06 12.50
N TYR A 359 -4.20 14.24 12.01
CA TYR A 359 -5.56 14.23 12.53
C TYR A 359 -5.95 12.87 13.11
N GLY A 360 -7.07 12.86 13.82
CA GLY A 360 -7.73 11.65 14.28
C GLY A 360 -7.45 11.27 15.74
N ASN A 361 -8.34 10.46 16.29
CA ASN A 361 -8.29 10.04 17.70
C ASN A 361 -6.93 9.48 18.21
N PRO A 362 -6.13 8.71 17.43
CA PRO A 362 -4.83 8.22 17.89
C PRO A 362 -3.76 9.31 18.05
N ARG A 363 -4.02 10.52 17.55
CA ARG A 363 -3.15 11.70 17.55
C ARG A 363 -3.90 12.89 18.14
N SER A 364 -4.47 12.72 19.33
CA SER A 364 -5.23 13.80 19.96
C SER A 364 -4.70 14.15 21.35
N TRP A 365 -5.10 15.31 21.85
CA TRP A 365 -4.91 15.71 23.23
C TRP A 365 -6.21 15.53 24.02
N ILE A 366 -6.09 15.11 25.28
CA ILE A 366 -7.21 15.04 26.22
C ILE A 366 -6.86 15.85 27.46
N SER A 367 -7.75 16.76 27.84
CA SER A 367 -7.66 17.52 29.09
C SER A 367 -7.79 16.58 30.29
N VAL A 368 -7.04 16.82 31.37
CA VAL A 368 -7.27 16.11 32.64
C VAL A 368 -8.59 16.53 33.30
N HIS A 369 -9.07 17.74 33.01
CA HIS A 369 -10.28 18.33 33.59
C HIS A 369 -11.51 18.03 32.73
N HIS A 370 -12.62 17.65 33.37
CA HIS A 370 -13.93 17.46 32.72
C HIS A 370 -14.59 18.77 32.25
N SER A 371 -14.24 19.89 32.89
CA SER A 371 -14.72 21.23 32.53
C SER A 371 -13.65 22.25 32.86
N LYS A 372 -13.65 23.40 32.17
CA LYS A 372 -12.66 24.48 32.32
C LYS A 372 -11.21 24.07 32.02
N GLY A 373 -11.02 22.93 31.36
CA GLY A 373 -9.74 22.57 30.74
C GLY A 373 -9.42 23.54 29.62
N TRP A 374 -8.15 23.86 29.42
CA TRP A 374 -7.73 24.71 28.31
C TRP A 374 -6.42 24.23 27.69
N VAL A 375 -6.31 24.48 26.39
CA VAL A 375 -5.07 24.39 25.62
C VAL A 375 -4.80 25.75 24.99
N GLN A 376 -3.54 26.12 24.89
CA GLN A 376 -3.08 27.38 24.35
C GLN A 376 -1.94 27.14 23.38
N ILE A 377 -2.03 27.76 22.21
CA ILE A 377 -0.96 27.82 21.23
C ILE A 377 -0.27 29.18 21.34
N GLU A 378 1.04 29.17 21.58
CA GLU A 378 1.93 30.30 21.38
C GLU A 378 2.45 30.27 19.94
N LEU A 379 2.14 31.32 19.17
CA LEU A 379 2.68 31.52 17.83
C LEU A 379 4.15 31.96 17.90
N PRO A 380 4.99 31.60 16.90
CA PRO A 380 6.40 31.98 16.88
C PRO A 380 6.60 33.50 16.91
N GLU A 381 5.68 34.24 16.29
CA GLU A 381 5.64 35.69 16.27
C GLU A 381 4.19 36.19 16.39
N GLU A 382 4.02 37.47 16.71
CA GLU A 382 2.70 38.07 16.77
C GLU A 382 2.13 38.22 15.35
N ALA A 383 0.94 37.67 15.11
CA ALA A 383 0.32 37.65 13.79
C ALA A 383 -1.16 38.07 13.84
N SER A 384 -1.66 38.57 12.72
CA SER A 384 -3.10 38.84 12.55
C SER A 384 -3.82 37.54 12.22
N ILE A 385 -4.69 37.05 13.11
CA ILE A 385 -5.46 35.82 12.95
C ILE A 385 -6.92 36.12 12.62
N ASP A 386 -7.53 35.35 11.73
CA ASP A 386 -8.89 35.57 11.23
C ASP A 386 -9.80 34.34 11.32
N ARG A 387 -9.21 33.15 11.50
CA ARG A 387 -9.92 31.89 11.55
C ARG A 387 -9.23 30.88 12.47
N ILE A 388 -10.02 30.11 13.20
CA ILE A 388 -9.57 28.95 13.97
C ILE A 388 -10.35 27.74 13.48
N GLU A 389 -9.66 26.63 13.24
CA GLU A 389 -10.28 25.36 12.91
C GLU A 389 -9.91 24.33 13.97
N TRP A 390 -10.86 23.50 14.37
CA TRP A 390 -10.62 22.48 15.39
C TRP A 390 -11.56 21.29 15.23
N ALA A 391 -11.16 20.14 15.75
CA ALA A 391 -12.02 18.97 15.84
C ALA A 391 -11.75 18.16 17.10
N ARG A 392 -12.70 17.28 17.41
CA ARG A 392 -12.49 16.18 18.35
C ARG A 392 -11.91 14.97 17.62
N ASP A 393 -12.34 14.73 16.38
CA ASP A 393 -11.86 13.65 15.52
C ASP A 393 -12.18 13.95 14.04
N ARG A 394 -11.22 14.50 13.31
CA ARG A 394 -11.35 14.86 11.88
C ARG A 394 -11.67 13.65 11.00
N GLU A 395 -11.24 12.46 11.41
CA GLU A 395 -11.54 11.19 10.72
C GLU A 395 -13.00 10.77 10.90
N GLY A 396 -13.70 11.30 11.90
CA GLY A 396 -15.14 11.09 12.11
C GLY A 396 -15.52 9.71 12.66
N LYS A 397 -14.60 9.00 13.33
CA LYS A 397 -14.86 7.70 13.97
C LYS A 397 -15.54 7.86 15.33
N TYR A 398 -15.32 8.98 16.01
CA TYR A 398 -15.83 9.21 17.36
C TYR A 398 -16.55 10.56 17.52
N ASN A 399 -17.56 10.58 18.38
CA ASN A 399 -18.39 11.75 18.66
C ASN A 399 -18.52 12.10 20.16
N ASP A 400 -17.95 11.31 21.06
CA ASP A 400 -17.84 11.59 22.49
C ASP A 400 -16.74 12.63 22.77
N ARG A 401 -16.65 13.16 24.00
CA ARG A 401 -15.58 14.10 24.39
C ARG A 401 -15.48 15.38 23.56
N LEU A 402 -16.55 15.75 22.88
CA LEU A 402 -16.65 16.98 22.11
C LEU A 402 -16.81 18.16 23.08
N ALA A 403 -15.93 19.16 22.95
CA ALA A 403 -16.10 20.45 23.61
C ALA A 403 -17.36 21.15 23.08
N VAL A 404 -18.22 21.64 23.98
CA VAL A 404 -19.51 22.27 23.63
C VAL A 404 -19.69 23.67 24.21
#